data_AF-A0A661MWF9-F1
#
_entry.id   AF-A0A661MWF9-F1
#
_cell.length_a   1.000
_cell.length_b   1.000
_cell.length_c   1.000
_cell.angle_alpha   90.00
_cell.angle_beta   90.00
_cell.angle_gamma   90.00
#
_symmetry.space_group_name_H-M   'P 1'
#
loop_
_entity.id
_entity.type
_entity.pdbx_description
1 polymer ?
#
loop_
_entity_poly.entity_id
_entity_poly.type
_entity_poly.pdbx_seq_one_letter_code
_entity_poly.pdbx_strand_id
1 'polypeptide(L)'
;RIQSAVEYIAKIDEALSRESLVPGFPPSQPGGEGPDRPSWVEGVRAKAEDVHRSLAPVVARAVTKVRAIPKHRSRKEILGVSAGVVALLSVLLVAFGSSGPLDSYILDLKQGDSCAERKAAVAKLRALGDKRAIPALEEAQTRTRTVGLFRRKANANRCLRTDAEEAVQYLESL
;
A
#
# COMPACT_ATOMS: atom_id res chain seq x y z
N ARG A 1 -3.45 -9.01 -36.44
CA ARG A 1 -2.17 -9.70 -36.11
C ARG A 1 -1.13 -8.63 -35.93
N ILE A 2 -0.54 -8.52 -34.74
CA ILE A 2 0.60 -7.64 -34.51
C ILE A 2 1.83 -8.42 -34.99
N GLN A 3 2.56 -7.91 -35.98
CA GLN A 3 3.63 -8.64 -36.65
C GLN A 3 4.96 -8.58 -35.89
N SER A 4 5.10 -7.66 -34.92
CA SER A 4 6.33 -7.46 -34.16
C SER A 4 6.05 -6.73 -32.85
N ALA A 5 6.86 -7.00 -31.81
CA ALA A 5 6.80 -6.27 -30.54
C ALA A 5 6.99 -4.75 -30.71
N VAL A 6 7.74 -4.33 -31.72
CA VAL A 6 7.95 -2.92 -32.05
C VAL A 6 6.65 -2.24 -32.49
N GLU A 7 5.84 -2.96 -33.26
CA GLU A 7 4.54 -2.48 -33.75
C GLU A 7 3.53 -2.36 -32.60
N TYR A 8 3.63 -3.21 -31.57
CA TYR A 8 2.80 -3.09 -30.37
C TYR A 8 3.16 -1.85 -29.54
N ILE A 9 4.46 -1.59 -29.37
CA ILE A 9 4.96 -0.42 -28.62
C ILE A 9 4.55 0.87 -29.31
N ALA A 10 4.70 0.96 -30.64
CA ALA A 10 4.25 2.12 -31.41
C ALA A 10 2.74 2.36 -31.26
N LYS A 11 1.94 1.28 -31.17
CA LYS A 11 0.48 1.38 -31.02
C LYS A 11 0.06 1.86 -29.63
N ILE A 12 0.81 1.50 -28.60
CA ILE A 12 0.61 2.02 -27.24
C ILE A 12 0.95 3.51 -27.19
N ASP A 13 2.06 3.91 -27.82
CA ASP A 13 2.48 5.32 -27.85
C ASP A 13 1.49 6.21 -28.60
N GLU A 14 0.92 5.71 -29.70
CA GLU A 14 -0.16 6.38 -30.44
C GLU A 14 -1.45 6.48 -29.60
N ALA A 15 -1.80 5.43 -28.85
CA ALA A 15 -2.98 5.43 -27.98
C ALA A 15 -2.84 6.45 -26.82
N LEU A 16 -1.67 6.47 -26.16
CA LEU A 16 -1.37 7.42 -25.08
C LEU A 16 -1.34 8.88 -25.59
N SER A 17 -0.84 9.09 -26.81
CA SER A 17 -0.84 10.41 -27.44
C SER A 17 -2.26 10.92 -27.72
N ARG A 18 -3.19 10.04 -28.10
CA ARG A 18 -4.61 10.40 -28.32
C ARG A 18 -5.37 10.68 -27.03
N GLU A 19 -5.07 10.01 -25.93
CA GLU A 19 -5.69 10.30 -24.62
C GLU A 19 -5.31 11.70 -24.09
N SER A 20 -4.17 12.27 -24.51
CA SER A 20 -3.78 13.63 -24.11
C SER A 20 -4.62 14.75 -24.75
N LEU A 21 -5.48 14.42 -25.74
CA LEU A 21 -6.28 15.41 -26.48
C LEU A 21 -7.74 15.48 -26.02
N VAL A 22 -8.10 14.89 -24.87
CA VAL A 22 -9.44 15.10 -24.29
C VAL A 22 -9.59 16.59 -23.91
N PRO A 23 -10.47 17.35 -24.57
CA PRO A 23 -10.72 18.73 -24.21
C PRO A 23 -11.64 18.73 -22.99
N GLY A 24 -11.12 19.05 -21.81
CA GLY A 24 -11.98 19.12 -20.62
C GLY A 24 -11.33 19.26 -19.26
N PHE A 25 -10.01 19.24 -19.11
CA PHE A 25 -9.41 19.68 -17.86
C PHE A 25 -9.09 21.17 -17.95
N PRO A 26 -9.71 22.03 -17.11
CA PRO A 26 -9.33 23.42 -17.04
C PRO A 26 -7.84 23.50 -16.70
N PRO A 27 -7.07 24.40 -17.34
CA PRO A 27 -5.67 24.57 -17.02
C PRO A 27 -5.53 24.82 -15.52
N SER A 28 -4.78 23.95 -14.85
CA SER A 28 -4.40 24.13 -13.46
C SER A 28 -3.73 25.49 -13.34
N GLN A 29 -4.43 26.45 -12.72
CA GLN A 29 -3.89 27.77 -12.45
C GLN A 29 -2.58 27.61 -11.65
N PRO A 30 -1.46 28.18 -12.14
CA PRO A 30 -0.23 28.23 -11.37
C PRO A 30 -0.38 29.38 -10.37
N GLY A 31 -0.96 29.11 -9.21
CA GLY A 31 -1.13 30.17 -8.21
C GLY A 31 -1.88 29.81 -6.92
N GLY A 32 -2.11 28.52 -6.65
CA GLY A 32 -2.65 28.08 -5.38
C GLY A 32 -1.52 27.76 -4.42
N GLU A 33 -1.20 28.69 -3.54
CA GLU A 33 -0.41 28.49 -2.31
C GLU A 33 -1.18 27.50 -1.42
N GLY A 34 -1.05 26.22 -1.76
CA GLY A 34 -1.66 25.10 -1.06
C GLY A 34 -0.91 24.81 0.24
N PRO A 35 -1.61 24.36 1.28
CA PRO A 35 -1.06 24.20 2.63
C PRO A 35 0.19 23.31 2.60
N ASP A 36 1.26 23.86 3.18
CA ASP A 36 2.57 23.27 3.48
C ASP A 36 2.72 21.82 2.99
N ARG A 37 3.22 21.69 1.76
CA ARG A 37 3.66 20.39 1.26
C ARG A 37 4.62 19.80 2.31
N PRO A 38 4.30 18.66 2.93
CA PRO A 38 5.07 18.19 4.06
C PRO A 38 6.52 17.97 3.65
N SER A 39 7.47 18.57 4.35
CA SER A 39 8.90 18.56 4.01
C SER A 39 9.49 17.15 3.82
N TRP A 40 8.89 16.14 4.47
CA TRP A 40 9.26 14.73 4.29
C TRP A 40 9.02 14.20 2.87
N VAL A 41 8.08 14.78 2.11
CA VAL A 41 7.79 14.40 0.72
C VAL A 41 8.97 14.72 -0.20
N GLU A 42 9.67 15.84 0.05
CA GLU A 42 10.88 16.17 -0.69
C GLU A 42 12.05 15.24 -0.33
N GLY A 43 12.17 14.88 0.95
CA GLY A 43 13.15 13.88 1.41
C GLY A 43 12.95 12.50 0.78
N VAL A 44 11.69 12.06 0.65
CA VAL A 44 11.36 10.78 -0.01
C VAL A 44 11.66 10.85 -1.51
N ARG A 45 11.34 11.96 -2.18
CA ARG A 45 11.63 12.15 -3.61
C ARG A 45 13.13 12.13 -3.88
N ALA A 46 13.93 12.87 -3.10
CA ALA A 46 15.38 12.90 -3.25
C ALA A 46 15.99 11.50 -3.03
N LYS A 47 15.49 10.75 -2.04
CA LYS A 47 15.97 9.39 -1.75
C LYS A 47 15.58 8.39 -2.85
N ALA A 48 14.39 8.55 -3.43
CA ALA A 48 13.96 7.73 -4.57
C ALA A 48 14.82 7.99 -5.82
N GLU A 49 15.17 9.24 -6.09
CA GLU A 49 16.08 9.60 -7.20
C GLU A 49 17.49 9.04 -6.99
N ASP A 50 17.99 9.06 -5.75
CA ASP A 50 19.30 8.49 -5.41
C ASP A 50 19.32 6.96 -5.59
N VAL A 51 18.28 6.26 -5.13
CA VAL A 51 18.09 4.83 -5.37
C VAL A 51 18.00 4.53 -6.86
N HIS A 52 17.25 5.33 -7.63
CA HIS A 52 17.16 5.17 -9.08
C HIS A 52 18.52 5.33 -9.76
N ARG A 53 19.30 6.35 -9.38
CA ARG A 53 20.63 6.61 -9.94
C ARG A 53 21.64 5.52 -9.57
N SER A 54 21.55 4.99 -8.35
CA SER A 54 22.34 3.86 -7.85
C SER A 54 22.02 2.55 -8.57
N LEU A 55 20.74 2.27 -8.79
CA LEU A 55 20.29 1.02 -9.41
C LEU A 55 20.35 1.04 -10.94
N ALA A 56 20.27 2.21 -11.58
CA ALA A 56 20.33 2.36 -13.04
C ALA A 56 21.46 1.57 -13.72
N PRO A 57 22.74 1.64 -13.27
CA PRO A 57 23.82 0.87 -13.89
C PRO A 57 23.73 -0.64 -13.61
N VAL A 58 23.20 -1.04 -12.44
CA VAL A 58 23.01 -2.46 -12.09
C VAL A 58 21.90 -3.07 -12.93
N VAL A 59 20.79 -2.36 -13.07
CA VAL A 59 19.66 -2.73 -13.93
C VAL A 59 20.11 -2.76 -15.39
N ALA A 60 20.86 -1.77 -15.88
CA ALA A 60 21.39 -1.76 -17.24
C ALA A 60 22.32 -2.94 -17.53
N ARG A 61 23.20 -3.33 -16.58
CA ARG A 61 24.04 -4.53 -16.70
C ARG A 61 23.23 -5.83 -16.64
N ALA A 62 22.19 -5.89 -15.82
CA ALA A 62 21.30 -7.05 -15.75
C ALA A 62 20.51 -7.22 -17.05
N VAL A 63 19.95 -6.13 -17.59
CA VAL A 63 19.18 -6.12 -18.85
C VAL A 63 20.05 -6.49 -20.06
N THR A 64 21.31 -6.03 -20.10
CA THR A 64 22.24 -6.41 -21.18
C THR A 64 22.69 -7.87 -21.09
N LYS A 65 22.87 -8.43 -19.89
CA LYS A 65 23.10 -9.87 -19.70
C LYS A 65 21.89 -10.72 -20.13
N VAL A 66 20.67 -10.23 -19.96
CA VAL A 66 19.44 -10.91 -20.43
C VAL A 66 19.30 -10.84 -21.96
N ARG A 67 19.86 -9.84 -22.65
CA ARG A 67 19.86 -9.80 -24.13
C ARG A 67 20.84 -10.77 -24.79
N ALA A 68 21.79 -11.34 -24.04
CA ALA A 68 22.66 -12.40 -24.51
C ALA A 68 22.07 -13.81 -24.29
N ILE A 69 20.74 -13.96 -24.34
CA ILE A 69 20.12 -15.29 -24.35
C ILE A 69 20.37 -15.91 -25.73
N PRO A 70 21.14 -17.01 -25.83
CA PRO A 70 21.40 -17.68 -27.09
C PRO A 70 20.07 -18.12 -27.73
N LYS A 71 19.90 -17.79 -29.01
CA LYS A 71 18.70 -17.99 -29.83
C LYS A 71 18.30 -19.47 -30.07
N HIS A 72 18.99 -20.41 -29.41
CA HIS A 72 18.79 -21.86 -29.52
C HIS A 72 18.47 -22.56 -28.19
N ARG A 73 17.95 -21.82 -27.20
CA ARG A 73 17.51 -22.45 -25.95
C ARG A 73 16.16 -23.16 -26.16
N SER A 74 16.21 -24.49 -26.10
CA SER A 74 15.08 -25.42 -26.29
C SER A 74 13.84 -24.95 -25.54
N ARG A 75 12.66 -25.02 -26.19
CA ARG A 75 11.33 -24.63 -25.69
C ARG A 75 11.01 -25.13 -24.27
N LYS A 76 11.69 -26.17 -23.79
CA LYS A 76 11.50 -26.76 -22.46
C LYS A 76 12.04 -25.89 -21.31
N GLU A 77 13.09 -25.09 -21.51
CA GLU A 77 13.66 -24.27 -20.42
C GLU A 77 12.93 -22.94 -20.19
N ILE A 78 12.28 -22.39 -21.23
CA ILE A 78 11.50 -21.15 -21.12
C ILE A 78 10.22 -21.38 -20.29
N LEU A 79 9.63 -22.60 -20.34
CA LEU A 79 8.49 -22.94 -19.50
C LEU A 79 8.83 -22.92 -17.99
N GLY A 80 9.99 -23.43 -17.60
CA GLY A 80 10.35 -23.57 -16.18
C GLY A 80 10.51 -22.24 -15.43
N VAL A 81 11.14 -21.24 -16.08
CA VAL A 81 11.39 -19.93 -15.45
C VAL A 81 10.09 -19.13 -15.30
N SER A 82 9.19 -19.20 -16.28
CA SER A 82 7.89 -18.51 -16.19
C SER A 82 7.00 -19.07 -15.07
N ALA A 83 6.99 -20.39 -14.88
CA ALA A 83 6.23 -21.04 -13.81
C ALA A 83 6.74 -20.63 -12.42
N GLY A 84 8.06 -20.54 -12.24
CA GLY A 84 8.65 -20.13 -10.95
C GLY A 84 8.31 -18.70 -10.56
N VAL A 85 8.38 -17.75 -11.50
CA VAL A 85 8.02 -16.34 -11.25
C VAL A 85 6.54 -16.21 -10.93
N VAL A 86 5.65 -16.87 -11.69
CA VAL A 86 4.20 -16.84 -11.44
C VAL A 86 3.88 -17.46 -10.07
N ALA A 87 4.51 -18.58 -9.71
CA ALA A 87 4.30 -19.21 -8.40
C ALA A 87 4.73 -18.30 -7.26
N LEU A 88 5.90 -17.66 -7.37
CA LEU A 88 6.39 -16.70 -6.38
C LEU A 88 5.45 -15.50 -6.23
N LEU A 89 5.00 -14.94 -7.36
CA LEU A 89 4.09 -13.79 -7.37
C LEU A 89 2.71 -14.16 -6.80
N SER A 90 2.25 -15.40 -7.02
CA SER A 90 1.02 -15.93 -6.41
C SER A 90 1.16 -16.06 -4.89
N VAL A 91 2.29 -16.58 -4.39
CA VAL A 91 2.56 -16.66 -2.95
C VAL A 91 2.60 -15.27 -2.32
N LEU A 92 3.24 -14.30 -2.99
CA LEU A 92 3.27 -12.91 -2.51
C LEU A 92 1.87 -12.29 -2.48
N LEU A 93 1.05 -12.48 -3.51
CA LEU A 93 -0.32 -11.98 -3.53
C LEU A 93 -1.22 -12.66 -2.47
N VAL A 94 -0.94 -13.90 -2.06
CA VAL A 94 -1.68 -14.55 -0.96
C VAL A 94 -1.18 -14.07 0.41
N ALA A 95 0.14 -13.92 0.58
CA ALA A 95 0.73 -13.47 1.84
C ALA A 95 0.48 -11.99 2.14
N PHE A 96 0.39 -11.16 1.09
CA PHE A 96 0.21 -9.71 1.17
C PHE A 96 -1.10 -9.24 0.54
N GLY A 97 -2.01 -10.18 0.24
CA GLY A 97 -3.26 -9.93 -0.46
C GLY A 97 -4.17 -8.99 0.29
N SER A 98 -4.29 -7.77 -0.24
CA SER A 98 -5.29 -6.73 0.04
C SER A 98 -5.97 -6.87 1.40
N SER A 99 -5.27 -6.46 2.45
CA SER A 99 -5.91 -6.13 3.73
C SER A 99 -7.06 -5.16 3.43
N GLY A 100 -8.29 -5.60 3.65
CA GLY A 100 -9.45 -4.77 3.39
C GLY A 100 -9.44 -3.51 4.27
N PRO A 101 -10.33 -2.53 4.02
CA PRO A 101 -10.46 -1.35 4.87
C PRO A 101 -10.58 -1.72 6.36
N LEU A 102 -11.30 -2.81 6.66
CA LEU A 102 -11.42 -3.37 8.00
C LEU A 102 -10.05 -3.71 8.63
N ASP A 103 -9.25 -4.51 7.95
CA ASP A 103 -7.94 -4.96 8.46
C ASP A 103 -6.99 -3.79 8.64
N SER A 104 -7.01 -2.82 7.72
CA SER A 104 -6.24 -1.59 7.83
C SER A 104 -6.62 -0.80 9.10
N TYR A 105 -7.90 -0.64 9.40
CA TYR A 105 -8.33 0.11 10.58
C TYR A 105 -8.13 -0.67 11.88
N ILE A 106 -8.21 -2.00 11.84
CA ILE A 106 -7.79 -2.84 12.98
C ILE A 106 -6.29 -2.65 13.24
N LEU A 107 -5.48 -2.56 12.17
CA LEU A 107 -4.05 -2.29 12.30
C LEU A 107 -3.79 -0.92 12.93
N ASP A 108 -4.48 0.12 12.46
CA ASP A 108 -4.40 1.48 13.04
C ASP A 108 -4.81 1.48 14.52
N LEU A 109 -5.86 0.74 14.89
CA LEU A 109 -6.30 0.59 16.27
C LEU A 109 -5.22 -0.09 17.15
N LYS A 110 -4.51 -1.08 16.59
CA LYS A 110 -3.47 -1.85 17.29
C LYS A 110 -2.13 -1.11 17.36
N GLN A 111 -1.77 -0.36 16.33
CA GLN A 111 -0.45 0.26 16.19
C GLN A 111 -0.42 1.75 16.54
N GLY A 112 -1.56 2.45 16.52
CA GLY A 112 -1.61 3.89 16.78
C GLY A 112 -0.87 4.28 18.06
N ASP A 113 -0.05 5.32 17.98
CA ASP A 113 0.85 5.71 19.07
C ASP A 113 0.13 6.57 20.09
N SER A 114 -0.78 7.43 19.62
CA SER A 114 -1.59 8.32 20.43
C SER A 114 -3.01 7.79 20.63
N CYS A 115 -3.68 8.29 21.69
CA CYS A 115 -5.09 8.00 21.88
C CYS A 115 -5.97 8.56 20.75
N ALA A 116 -5.60 9.72 20.21
CA ALA A 116 -6.34 10.38 19.14
C ALA A 116 -6.37 9.53 17.85
N GLU A 117 -5.22 8.97 17.46
CA GLU A 117 -5.13 8.04 16.32
C GLU A 117 -6.01 6.81 16.52
N ARG A 118 -5.93 6.19 17.69
CA ARG A 118 -6.76 5.01 17.99
C ARG A 118 -8.25 5.35 18.01
N LYS A 119 -8.65 6.53 18.51
CA LYS A 119 -10.05 7.00 18.48
C LYS A 119 -10.53 7.18 17.04
N ALA A 120 -9.69 7.76 16.18
CA ALA A 120 -10.00 7.88 14.77
C ALA A 120 -10.19 6.50 14.10
N ALA A 121 -9.38 5.51 14.47
CA ALA A 121 -9.56 4.13 14.01
C ALA A 121 -10.89 3.52 14.48
N VAL A 122 -11.27 3.71 15.76
CA VAL A 122 -12.59 3.27 16.28
C VAL A 122 -13.74 3.90 15.50
N ALA A 123 -13.67 5.21 15.23
CA ALA A 123 -14.69 5.91 14.46
C ALA A 123 -14.83 5.34 13.03
N LYS A 124 -13.71 5.03 12.37
CA LYS A 124 -13.69 4.39 11.05
C LYS A 124 -14.26 2.97 11.09
N LEU A 125 -13.93 2.17 12.11
CA LEU A 125 -14.46 0.81 12.30
C LEU A 125 -15.98 0.83 12.53
N ARG A 126 -16.47 1.78 13.34
CA ARG A 126 -17.91 1.98 13.54
C ARG A 126 -18.60 2.38 12.24
N ALA A 127 -18.00 3.29 11.47
CA ALA A 127 -18.54 3.76 10.20
C ALA A 127 -18.60 2.67 9.11
N LEU A 128 -17.68 1.69 9.15
CA LEU A 128 -17.74 0.53 8.26
C LEU A 128 -18.96 -0.35 8.50
N GLY A 129 -19.51 -0.39 9.72
CA GLY A 129 -20.68 -1.21 10.06
C GLY A 129 -20.42 -2.72 9.99
N ASP A 130 -19.17 -3.17 9.96
CA ASP A 130 -18.83 -4.60 9.87
C ASP A 130 -18.69 -5.21 11.28
N LYS A 131 -19.55 -6.18 11.60
CA LYS A 131 -19.55 -6.91 12.88
C LYS A 131 -18.24 -7.65 13.16
N ARG A 132 -17.45 -7.95 12.13
CA ARG A 132 -16.11 -8.57 12.28
C ARG A 132 -15.13 -7.68 13.05
N ALA A 133 -15.42 -6.39 13.22
CA ALA A 133 -14.61 -5.46 14.00
C ALA A 133 -14.76 -5.63 15.53
N ILE A 134 -15.86 -6.22 16.02
CA ILE A 134 -16.17 -6.35 17.46
C ILE A 134 -15.02 -6.97 18.27
N PRO A 135 -14.45 -8.14 17.92
CA PRO A 135 -13.37 -8.73 18.72
C PRO A 135 -12.12 -7.84 18.79
N ALA A 136 -11.84 -7.05 17.75
CA ALA A 136 -10.73 -6.12 17.77
C ALA A 136 -10.98 -4.91 18.68
N LEU A 137 -12.23 -4.43 18.76
CA LEU A 137 -12.65 -3.37 19.66
C LEU A 137 -12.61 -3.82 21.13
N GLU A 138 -13.06 -5.04 21.44
CA GLU A 138 -12.97 -5.62 22.79
C GLU A 138 -11.53 -5.86 23.25
N GLU A 139 -10.68 -6.38 22.35
CA GLU A 139 -9.24 -6.54 22.60
C GLU A 139 -8.59 -5.18 22.92
N ALA A 140 -8.99 -4.12 22.20
CA ALA A 140 -8.48 -2.77 22.44
C ALA A 140 -8.86 -2.23 23.82
N GLN A 141 -10.04 -2.56 24.35
CA GLN A 141 -10.48 -2.10 25.68
C GLN A 141 -9.67 -2.73 26.83
N THR A 142 -9.29 -4.00 26.68
CA THR A 142 -8.63 -4.79 27.73
C THR A 142 -7.11 -4.72 27.70
N ARG A 143 -6.55 -4.22 26.60
CA ARG A 143 -5.09 -4.16 26.40
C ARG A 143 -4.41 -3.23 27.40
N THR A 144 -3.57 -3.82 28.24
CA THR A 144 -2.71 -3.11 29.18
C THR A 144 -1.29 -3.08 28.63
N ARG A 145 -0.67 -1.90 28.50
CA ARG A 145 0.75 -1.79 28.13
C ARG A 145 1.58 -1.69 29.42
N THR A 146 2.67 -2.43 29.44
CA THR A 146 3.72 -2.24 30.45
C THR A 146 4.55 -1.04 30.02
N VAL A 147 4.60 0.01 30.86
CA VAL A 147 5.30 1.26 30.52
C VAL A 147 6.43 1.50 31.52
N GLY A 148 7.61 1.83 30.99
CA GLY A 148 8.80 2.21 31.76
C GLY A 148 9.67 1.05 32.25
N LEU A 149 10.88 1.40 32.71
CA LEU A 149 11.90 0.48 33.22
C LEU A 149 11.40 -0.33 34.45
N PHE A 150 10.42 0.21 35.18
CA PHE A 150 9.85 -0.38 36.40
C PHE A 150 8.59 -1.21 36.18
N ARG A 151 8.31 -1.68 34.96
CA ARG A 151 7.17 -2.56 34.62
C ARG A 151 5.81 -2.13 35.19
N ARG A 152 5.54 -0.82 35.27
CA ARG A 152 4.21 -0.37 35.72
C ARG A 152 3.20 -0.63 34.62
N LYS A 153 2.16 -1.40 34.93
CA LYS A 153 1.03 -1.65 34.04
C LYS A 153 0.18 -0.38 34.01
N ALA A 154 0.31 0.41 32.95
CA ALA A 154 -0.58 1.54 32.71
C ALA A 154 -1.63 1.11 31.68
N ASN A 155 -2.90 1.37 31.98
CA ASN A 155 -3.95 1.17 30.99
C ASN A 155 -3.83 2.26 29.92
N ALA A 156 -3.07 1.94 28.86
CA ALA A 156 -2.82 2.83 27.73
C ALA A 156 -4.09 3.13 26.91
N ASN A 157 -5.18 2.40 27.15
CA ASN A 157 -6.43 2.50 26.40
C ASN A 157 -7.61 3.01 27.23
N ARG A 158 -7.37 3.56 28.43
CA ARG A 158 -8.45 4.12 29.26
C ARG A 158 -9.28 5.17 28.51
N CYS A 159 -8.63 5.93 27.63
CA CYS A 159 -9.26 6.99 26.84
C CYS A 159 -10.15 6.50 25.69
N LEU A 160 -10.02 5.23 25.28
CA LEU A 160 -10.77 4.62 24.17
C LEU A 160 -11.98 3.83 24.63
N ARG A 161 -12.08 3.57 25.94
CA ARG A 161 -13.02 2.58 26.47
C ARG A 161 -14.48 2.93 26.14
N THR A 162 -14.88 4.17 26.37
CA THR A 162 -16.23 4.66 26.05
C THR A 162 -16.52 4.58 24.54
N ASP A 163 -15.63 5.12 23.70
CA ASP A 163 -15.86 5.14 22.25
C ASP A 163 -15.90 3.72 21.64
N ALA A 164 -15.08 2.80 22.15
CA ALA A 164 -15.05 1.41 21.72
C ALA A 164 -16.30 0.66 22.18
N GLU A 165 -16.79 0.91 23.40
CA GLU A 165 -18.03 0.32 23.92
C GLU A 165 -19.25 0.78 23.12
N GLU A 166 -19.35 2.08 22.83
CA GLU A 166 -20.42 2.61 21.95
C GLU A 166 -20.35 2.03 20.54
N ALA A 167 -19.14 1.85 19.99
CA ALA A 167 -18.97 1.24 18.69
C ALA A 167 -19.38 -0.24 18.69
N VAL A 168 -19.05 -1.01 19.73
CA VAL A 168 -19.50 -2.40 19.87
C VAL A 168 -21.01 -2.47 19.96
N GLN A 169 -21.65 -1.69 20.84
CA GLN A 169 -23.11 -1.65 20.96
C GLN A 169 -23.79 -1.29 19.64
N TYR A 170 -23.24 -0.32 18.90
CA TYR A 170 -23.74 0.03 17.57
C TYR A 170 -23.66 -1.15 16.60
N LEU A 171 -22.50 -1.82 16.50
CA LEU A 171 -22.30 -2.95 15.60
C LEU A 171 -23.14 -4.18 15.98
N GLU A 172 -23.40 -4.39 17.27
CA GLU A 172 -24.30 -5.45 17.76
C GLU A 172 -25.76 -5.21 17.36
N SER A 173 -26.17 -3.94 17.25
CA SER A 173 -27.54 -3.55 16.88
C SER A 173 -27.86 -3.61 15.38
N LEU A 174 -26.83 -3.70 14.52
CA LEU A 174 -26.98 -3.87 13.06
C LEU A 174 -27.50 -5.27 12.70
#